data_AF-A0A973JTS7-F1
#
_entry.id   AF-A0A973JTS7-F1
#
_cell.length_a   1.000
_cell.length_b   1.000
_cell.length_c   1.000
_cell.angle_alpha   90.00
_cell.angle_beta   90.00
_cell.angle_gamma   90.00
#
_symmetry.space_group_name_H-M   'P 1'
#
loop_
_entity.id
_entity.type
_entity.pdbx_description
1 polymer ?
#
loop_
_entity_poly.entity_id
_entity_poly.type
_entity_poly.pdbx_seq_one_letter_code
_entity_poly.pdbx_strand_id
1 'polypeptide(L)'
;MQSSTRPNDRQTAIFVSVAVGIIVAVVTTATFFWVYDLALGKERAAAAVIAKNPWSFSESTKAIFSATPNAPTDGRQPWLGKDAWTQGVQAGQTWITANPNNVNVQVLTGMTSAQIWLYMQQYVSSALGVSCQYCHDINNFSLDTYPQKVAARNMMYLVTDLNKNFILGLPNWRGNYVQCATCHNSKSNNLEAFAPEFASSIPPIDVTVDPLDAEGKPITDATKKPAAIQNQVKLKDAILYYIYNYQVWKPYDAADPESGRGSLALTYDGGRTQDQVTVNQNAMNNFGWSLGVGCNYCHNSRNFTAYETNPAGNVTNALYAYNKRKAQQMLLMTSWIQANWPAYGAIAKTAIPTALEGGASKLSYQQLGGQYYNVPGCYTCHQGYNNADGVSIPRAAMNQSSFLDQGDAGLSTFPQALRGQ
;
A
#
# COMPACT_ATOMS: atom_id res chain seq x y z
N MET A 1 -45.18 7.55 -65.69
CA MET A 1 -45.09 6.28 -64.92
C MET A 1 -43.66 5.78 -65.03
N GLN A 2 -42.84 5.99 -64.00
CA GLN A 2 -41.51 5.37 -63.93
C GLN A 2 -41.71 3.89 -63.61
N SER A 3 -41.40 3.03 -64.58
CA SER A 3 -41.45 1.58 -64.40
C SER A 3 -40.38 1.17 -63.38
N SER A 4 -40.82 0.62 -62.25
CA SER A 4 -39.97 -0.04 -61.27
C SER A 4 -39.25 -1.21 -61.96
N THR A 5 -37.97 -1.04 -62.30
CA THR A 5 -37.12 -2.14 -62.77
C THR A 5 -36.94 -3.15 -61.65
N ARG A 6 -37.73 -4.23 -61.67
CA ARG A 6 -37.51 -5.38 -60.80
C ARG A 6 -36.11 -5.96 -61.08
N PRO A 7 -35.32 -6.29 -60.05
CA PRO A 7 -34.00 -6.90 -60.25
C PRO A 7 -34.16 -8.18 -61.08
N ASN A 8 -33.24 -8.43 -62.02
CA ASN A 8 -33.22 -9.72 -62.70
C ASN A 8 -32.81 -10.84 -61.70
N ASP A 9 -33.18 -12.09 -61.98
CA ASP A 9 -32.99 -13.20 -61.03
C ASP A 9 -31.54 -13.33 -60.52
N ARG A 10 -30.57 -12.93 -61.35
CA ARG A 10 -29.15 -12.89 -60.99
C ARG A 10 -28.83 -11.83 -59.93
N GLN A 11 -29.40 -10.64 -60.06
CA GLN A 11 -29.24 -9.58 -59.05
C GLN A 11 -29.91 -10.00 -57.74
N THR A 12 -31.12 -10.56 -57.78
CA THR A 12 -31.81 -11.09 -56.59
C THR A 12 -30.99 -12.18 -55.90
N ALA A 13 -30.41 -13.12 -56.66
CA ALA A 13 -29.55 -14.17 -56.12
C ALA A 13 -28.28 -13.63 -55.44
N ILE A 14 -27.65 -12.60 -56.01
CA ILE A 14 -26.49 -11.93 -55.40
C ILE A 14 -26.88 -11.24 -54.09
N PHE A 15 -27.98 -10.47 -54.08
CA PHE A 15 -28.47 -9.80 -52.87
C PHE A 15 -28.80 -10.79 -51.75
N VAL A 16 -29.49 -11.89 -52.07
CA VAL A 16 -29.81 -12.95 -51.10
C VAL A 16 -28.54 -13.61 -50.57
N SER A 17 -27.57 -13.91 -51.45
CA SER A 17 -26.30 -14.55 -51.03
C SER A 17 -25.48 -13.66 -50.09
N VAL A 18 -25.42 -12.36 -50.36
CA VAL A 18 -24.74 -11.39 -49.48
C VAL A 18 -25.48 -11.25 -48.15
N ALA A 19 -26.82 -11.17 -48.18
CA ALA A 19 -27.63 -11.09 -46.96
C ALA A 19 -27.46 -12.33 -46.07
N VAL A 20 -27.45 -13.52 -46.66
CA VAL A 20 -27.18 -14.78 -45.95
C VAL A 20 -25.76 -14.78 -45.37
N GLY A 21 -24.76 -14.33 -46.14
CA GLY A 21 -23.38 -14.19 -45.64
C GLY A 21 -23.25 -13.26 -44.43
N ILE A 22 -23.94 -12.11 -44.46
CA ILE A 22 -23.98 -11.17 -43.33
C ILE A 22 -24.66 -11.81 -42.11
N ILE A 23 -25.80 -12.49 -42.30
CA ILE A 23 -26.50 -13.16 -41.20
C ILE A 23 -25.61 -14.24 -40.58
N VAL A 24 -24.95 -15.07 -41.39
CA VAL A 24 -24.02 -16.10 -40.90
C VAL A 24 -22.86 -15.46 -40.12
N ALA A 25 -22.29 -14.36 -40.61
CA ALA A 25 -21.21 -13.66 -39.90
C ALA A 25 -21.67 -13.09 -38.53
N VAL A 26 -22.85 -12.49 -38.48
CA VAL A 26 -23.43 -11.97 -37.23
C VAL A 26 -23.72 -13.11 -36.25
N VAL A 27 -24.36 -14.19 -36.72
CA VAL A 27 -24.70 -15.35 -35.87
C VAL A 27 -23.44 -16.01 -35.33
N THR A 28 -22.45 -16.28 -36.19
CA THR A 28 -21.19 -16.93 -35.76
C THR A 28 -20.39 -16.05 -34.79
N THR A 29 -20.34 -14.74 -35.01
CA THR A 29 -19.70 -13.79 -34.08
C THR A 29 -20.43 -13.73 -32.73
N ALA A 30 -21.77 -13.65 -32.76
CA ALA A 30 -22.58 -13.66 -31.55
C ALA A 30 -22.46 -14.98 -30.77
N THR A 31 -22.45 -16.13 -31.48
CA THR A 31 -22.22 -17.44 -30.87
C THR A 31 -20.82 -17.54 -30.26
N PHE A 32 -19.79 -17.00 -30.93
CA PHE A 32 -18.45 -16.94 -30.36
C PHE A 32 -18.44 -16.14 -29.04
N PHE A 33 -19.00 -14.93 -29.02
CA PHE A 33 -19.05 -14.12 -27.79
C PHE A 33 -19.91 -14.76 -26.71
N TRP A 34 -21.01 -15.42 -27.07
CA TRP A 34 -21.85 -16.16 -26.13
C TRP A 34 -21.11 -17.36 -25.50
N VAL A 35 -20.40 -18.16 -26.29
CA VAL A 35 -19.58 -19.27 -25.78
C VAL A 35 -18.39 -18.74 -24.96
N TYR A 36 -17.75 -17.68 -25.43
CA TYR A 36 -16.65 -17.02 -24.74
C TYR A 36 -17.08 -16.46 -23.38
N ASP A 37 -18.25 -15.82 -23.29
CA ASP A 37 -18.82 -15.33 -22.02
C ASP A 37 -19.33 -16.47 -21.14
N LEU A 38 -19.83 -17.59 -21.69
CA LEU A 38 -20.16 -18.76 -20.88
C LEU A 38 -18.92 -19.43 -20.28
N ALA A 39 -17.84 -19.52 -21.05
CA ALA A 39 -16.59 -20.15 -20.63
C ALA A 39 -15.85 -19.28 -19.60
N LEU A 40 -15.75 -17.97 -19.86
CA LEU A 40 -14.98 -17.04 -19.03
C LEU A 40 -15.84 -16.23 -18.07
N GLY A 41 -17.17 -16.27 -18.15
CA GLY A 41 -18.05 -15.47 -17.30
C GLY A 41 -17.89 -15.78 -15.81
N LYS A 42 -17.58 -17.04 -15.47
CA LYS A 42 -17.25 -17.43 -14.08
C LYS A 42 -15.89 -16.89 -13.65
N GLU A 43 -14.89 -16.90 -14.54
CA GLU A 43 -13.57 -16.34 -14.27
C GLU A 43 -13.60 -14.80 -14.20
N ARG A 44 -14.41 -14.14 -15.02
CA ARG A 44 -14.65 -12.69 -15.00
C ARG A 44 -15.46 -12.25 -13.80
N ALA A 45 -16.49 -13.00 -13.40
CA ALA A 45 -17.20 -12.76 -12.15
C ALA A 45 -16.28 -12.98 -10.93
N ALA A 46 -15.41 -14.00 -10.98
CA ALA A 46 -14.36 -14.19 -9.98
C ALA A 46 -13.30 -13.06 -10.02
N ALA A 47 -12.97 -12.52 -11.19
CA ALA A 47 -12.06 -11.38 -11.35
C ALA A 47 -12.67 -10.04 -10.93
N ALA A 48 -13.98 -9.84 -11.09
CA ALA A 48 -14.71 -8.73 -10.49
C ALA A 48 -14.73 -8.82 -8.95
N VAL A 49 -14.70 -10.03 -8.39
CA VAL A 49 -14.48 -10.29 -6.96
C VAL A 49 -12.99 -10.12 -6.54
N ILE A 50 -12.04 -10.17 -7.49
CA ILE A 50 -10.62 -9.84 -7.25
C ILE A 50 -10.37 -8.34 -7.09
N ALA A 51 -11.32 -7.46 -7.46
CA ALA A 51 -11.30 -6.06 -7.03
C ALA A 51 -11.34 -6.03 -5.50
N LYS A 52 -10.17 -5.95 -4.85
CA LYS A 52 -10.04 -6.13 -3.40
C LYS A 52 -10.92 -5.12 -2.70
N ASN A 53 -11.90 -5.59 -1.93
CA ASN A 53 -12.78 -4.68 -1.23
C ASN A 53 -11.97 -3.74 -0.29
N PRO A 54 -12.36 -2.47 -0.22
CA PRO A 54 -12.00 -1.55 0.84
C PRO A 54 -11.84 -2.20 2.21
N TRP A 55 -10.89 -1.70 3.00
CA TRP A 55 -10.90 -2.02 4.43
C TRP A 55 -12.17 -1.44 5.08
N SER A 56 -12.82 -2.23 5.94
CA SER A 56 -13.99 -1.81 6.70
C SER A 56 -13.82 -2.23 8.15
N PHE A 57 -14.11 -1.33 9.08
CA PHE A 57 -14.09 -1.64 10.50
C PHE A 57 -15.10 -2.75 10.85
N SER A 58 -16.27 -2.79 10.21
CA SER A 58 -17.31 -3.77 10.52
C SER A 58 -16.88 -5.19 10.18
N GLU A 59 -16.30 -5.39 8.99
CA GLU A 59 -15.75 -6.69 8.58
C GLU A 59 -14.57 -7.10 9.46
N SER A 60 -13.72 -6.14 9.82
CA SER A 60 -12.57 -6.39 10.70
C SER A 60 -12.99 -6.78 12.12
N THR A 61 -14.03 -6.15 12.65
CA THR A 61 -14.60 -6.49 13.96
C THR A 61 -15.23 -7.89 13.96
N LYS A 62 -15.89 -8.30 12.87
CA LYS A 62 -16.37 -9.68 12.73
C LYS A 62 -15.22 -10.69 12.84
N ALA A 63 -14.06 -10.38 12.22
CA ALA A 63 -12.88 -11.24 12.31
C ALA A 63 -12.38 -11.40 13.75
N ILE A 64 -12.43 -10.34 14.58
CA ILE A 64 -12.09 -10.41 16.01
C ILE A 64 -13.05 -11.34 16.75
N PHE A 65 -14.36 -11.29 16.44
CA PHE A 65 -15.36 -12.11 17.12
C PHE A 65 -15.20 -13.60 16.82
N SER A 66 -14.81 -13.91 15.58
CA SER A 66 -14.55 -15.28 15.13
C SER A 66 -13.16 -15.79 15.48
N ALA A 67 -12.26 -14.94 15.96
CA ALA A 67 -10.90 -15.33 16.31
C ALA A 67 -10.88 -16.25 17.54
N THR A 68 -10.03 -17.28 17.50
CA THR A 68 -9.78 -18.12 18.67
C THR A 68 -9.12 -17.27 19.77
N PRO A 69 -9.61 -17.34 21.03
CA PRO A 69 -8.96 -16.69 22.16
C PRO A 69 -7.50 -17.11 22.28
N ASN A 70 -6.58 -16.15 22.34
CA ASN A 70 -5.16 -16.40 22.53
C ASN A 70 -4.72 -16.05 23.96
N ALA A 71 -3.97 -16.93 24.60
CA ALA A 71 -3.33 -16.62 25.88
C ALA A 71 -2.07 -15.78 25.62
N PRO A 72 -1.97 -14.56 26.15
CA PRO A 72 -0.75 -13.77 26.05
C PRO A 72 0.37 -14.40 26.88
N THR A 73 1.62 -14.19 26.44
CA THR A 73 2.81 -14.78 27.05
C THR A 73 3.14 -14.22 28.45
N ASP A 74 2.44 -13.17 28.86
CA ASP A 74 2.58 -12.51 30.16
C ASP A 74 1.59 -13.01 31.22
N GLY A 75 0.87 -14.12 30.94
CA GLY A 75 0.02 -14.79 31.92
C GLY A 75 -1.36 -14.16 32.13
N ARG A 76 -1.72 -13.13 31.34
CA ARG A 76 -3.09 -12.57 31.37
C ARG A 76 -4.11 -13.57 30.78
N GLN A 77 -5.39 -13.31 31.05
CA GLN A 77 -6.49 -14.10 30.47
C GLN A 77 -6.51 -14.01 28.94
N PRO A 78 -7.05 -15.01 28.24
CA PRO A 78 -7.23 -14.94 26.80
C PRO A 78 -8.04 -13.71 26.38
N TRP A 79 -7.60 -12.99 25.36
CA TRP A 79 -8.16 -11.67 25.04
C TRP A 79 -8.82 -11.57 23.65
N LEU A 80 -8.90 -12.64 22.86
CA LEU A 80 -9.61 -12.64 21.57
C LEU A 80 -10.95 -13.39 21.63
N GLY A 81 -11.79 -13.16 20.62
CA GLY A 81 -13.10 -13.78 20.49
C GLY A 81 -14.26 -12.92 21.02
N LYS A 82 -15.48 -13.40 20.76
CA LYS A 82 -16.72 -12.69 21.06
C LYS A 82 -16.87 -12.31 22.55
N ASP A 83 -16.49 -13.20 23.46
CA ASP A 83 -16.66 -12.97 24.90
C ASP A 83 -15.70 -11.89 25.41
N ALA A 84 -14.42 -11.98 25.02
CA ALA A 84 -13.42 -10.96 25.36
C ALA A 84 -13.79 -9.59 24.80
N TRP A 85 -14.29 -9.53 23.55
CA TRP A 85 -14.80 -8.28 22.98
C TRP A 85 -15.96 -7.72 23.79
N THR A 86 -16.97 -8.55 24.11
CA THR A 86 -18.16 -8.12 24.85
C THR A 86 -17.79 -7.59 26.24
N GLN A 87 -16.92 -8.29 26.96
CA GLN A 87 -16.41 -7.85 28.26
C GLN A 87 -15.65 -6.53 28.17
N GLY A 88 -14.76 -6.39 27.19
CA GLY A 88 -13.97 -5.18 26.97
C GLY A 88 -14.85 -3.98 26.65
N VAL A 89 -15.87 -4.17 25.80
CA VAL A 89 -16.83 -3.12 25.44
C VAL A 89 -17.67 -2.69 26.64
N GLN A 90 -18.17 -3.64 27.43
CA GLN A 90 -18.94 -3.34 28.64
C GLN A 90 -18.11 -2.55 29.66
N ALA A 91 -16.88 -3.01 29.93
CA ALA A 91 -15.98 -2.33 30.85
C ALA A 91 -15.63 -0.90 30.39
N GLY A 92 -15.41 -0.71 29.09
CA GLY A 92 -15.15 0.61 28.53
C GLY A 92 -16.37 1.54 28.59
N GLN A 93 -17.58 1.01 28.39
CA GLN A 93 -18.81 1.80 28.55
C GLN A 93 -19.00 2.28 30.00
N THR A 94 -18.73 1.41 30.97
CA THR A 94 -18.69 1.79 32.39
C THR A 94 -17.62 2.85 32.64
N TRP A 95 -16.42 2.68 32.07
CA TRP A 95 -15.31 3.62 32.24
C TRP A 95 -15.64 5.03 31.72
N ILE A 96 -16.18 5.16 30.50
CA ILE A 96 -16.50 6.47 29.92
C ILE A 96 -17.67 7.16 30.63
N THR A 97 -18.56 6.38 31.26
CA THR A 97 -19.66 6.91 32.07
C THR A 97 -19.14 7.49 33.39
N ALA A 98 -18.17 6.82 34.02
CA ALA A 98 -17.51 7.28 35.24
C ALA A 98 -16.50 8.42 34.98
N ASN A 99 -15.89 8.47 33.79
CA ASN A 99 -14.84 9.41 33.40
C ASN A 99 -15.23 10.16 32.11
N PRO A 100 -16.17 11.11 32.16
CA PRO A 100 -16.60 11.85 30.96
C PRO A 100 -15.46 12.68 30.35
N ASN A 101 -14.51 13.12 31.18
CA ASN A 101 -13.26 13.76 30.77
C ASN A 101 -12.14 12.73 30.63
N ASN A 102 -11.14 13.04 29.81
CA ASN A 102 -10.01 12.16 29.53
C ASN A 102 -9.09 11.99 30.75
N VAL A 103 -8.54 10.78 30.91
CA VAL A 103 -7.56 10.44 31.96
C VAL A 103 -6.32 9.85 31.29
N ASN A 104 -5.16 10.46 31.51
CA ASN A 104 -3.87 10.06 30.92
C ASN A 104 -3.87 9.96 29.37
N VAL A 105 -4.57 10.87 28.69
CA VAL A 105 -4.55 10.97 27.22
C VAL A 105 -3.44 11.93 26.79
N GLN A 106 -2.56 11.46 25.90
CA GLN A 106 -1.34 12.19 25.50
C GLN A 106 -1.31 12.56 24.01
N VAL A 107 -2.04 11.84 23.14
CA VAL A 107 -2.06 12.07 21.68
C VAL A 107 -3.40 12.58 21.20
N LEU A 108 -4.49 11.88 21.55
CA LEU A 108 -5.86 12.23 21.14
C LEU A 108 -6.45 13.38 21.98
N THR A 109 -5.66 14.43 22.20
CA THR A 109 -6.05 15.62 22.94
C THR A 109 -7.16 16.36 22.18
N GLY A 110 -8.08 16.99 22.92
CA GLY A 110 -9.24 17.70 22.33
C GLY A 110 -10.44 16.81 22.00
N MET A 111 -10.36 15.50 22.27
CA MET A 111 -11.49 14.56 22.18
C MET A 111 -12.03 14.21 23.57
N THR A 112 -13.35 14.00 23.66
CA THR A 112 -13.99 13.46 24.88
C THR A 112 -13.73 11.97 25.04
N SER A 113 -13.94 11.42 26.25
CA SER A 113 -13.81 9.98 26.50
C SER A 113 -14.71 9.16 25.56
N ALA A 114 -15.92 9.63 25.25
CA ALA A 114 -16.83 8.97 24.31
C ALA A 114 -16.31 8.96 22.86
N GLN A 115 -15.73 10.07 22.40
CA GLN A 115 -15.13 10.16 21.06
C GLN A 115 -13.90 9.26 20.93
N ILE A 116 -13.03 9.25 21.95
CA ILE A 116 -11.87 8.37 21.99
C ILE A 116 -12.31 6.90 21.99
N TRP A 117 -13.31 6.55 22.79
CA TRP A 117 -13.86 5.20 22.85
C TRP A 117 -14.40 4.71 21.50
N LEU A 118 -15.12 5.56 20.77
CA LEU A 118 -15.59 5.25 19.43
C LEU A 118 -14.42 5.01 18.46
N TYR A 119 -13.42 5.89 18.50
CA TYR A 119 -12.23 5.78 17.66
C TYR A 119 -11.42 4.50 17.96
N MET A 120 -11.24 4.17 19.24
CA MET A 120 -10.53 2.96 19.66
C MET A 120 -11.22 1.70 19.13
N GLN A 121 -12.54 1.59 19.27
CA GLN A 121 -13.27 0.43 18.79
C GLN A 121 -13.23 0.31 17.26
N GLN A 122 -13.50 1.40 16.54
CA GLN A 122 -13.69 1.36 15.08
C GLN A 122 -12.37 1.37 14.30
N TYR A 123 -11.34 2.07 14.78
CA TYR A 123 -10.16 2.37 13.96
C TYR A 123 -8.85 1.88 14.57
N VAL A 124 -8.80 1.55 15.86
CA VAL A 124 -7.59 0.98 16.49
C VAL A 124 -7.74 -0.54 16.63
N SER A 125 -8.73 -1.00 17.40
CA SER A 125 -8.99 -2.43 17.62
C SER A 125 -9.27 -3.17 16.32
N SER A 126 -10.20 -2.67 15.51
CA SER A 126 -10.52 -3.26 14.19
C SER A 126 -9.32 -3.26 13.25
N ALA A 127 -8.51 -2.18 13.23
CA ALA A 127 -7.35 -2.09 12.36
C ALA A 127 -6.23 -3.06 12.73
N LEU A 128 -6.06 -3.32 14.02
CA LEU A 128 -5.07 -4.26 14.56
C LEU A 128 -5.61 -5.70 14.61
N GLY A 129 -6.93 -5.89 14.53
CA GLY A 129 -7.56 -7.20 14.71
C GLY A 129 -7.44 -7.71 16.15
N VAL A 130 -7.51 -6.81 17.13
CA VAL A 130 -7.30 -7.13 18.56
C VAL A 130 -8.44 -6.63 19.43
N SER A 131 -8.73 -7.30 20.54
CA SER A 131 -9.68 -6.79 21.54
C SER A 131 -9.01 -5.82 22.52
N CYS A 132 -9.83 -5.13 23.32
CA CYS A 132 -9.42 -4.06 24.25
C CYS A 132 -8.29 -4.48 25.21
N GLN A 133 -8.37 -5.71 25.74
CA GLN A 133 -7.44 -6.26 26.74
C GLN A 133 -6.03 -6.46 26.20
N TYR A 134 -5.84 -6.43 24.87
CA TYR A 134 -4.52 -6.48 24.26
C TYR A 134 -3.63 -5.34 24.77
N CYS A 135 -4.20 -4.14 24.83
CA CYS A 135 -3.51 -2.92 25.24
C CYS A 135 -3.98 -2.38 26.61
N HIS A 136 -5.21 -2.66 27.04
CA HIS A 136 -5.77 -2.03 28.24
C HIS A 136 -6.01 -2.99 29.38
N ASP A 137 -5.81 -2.50 30.60
CA ASP A 137 -6.46 -3.07 31.78
C ASP A 137 -7.93 -2.63 31.78
N ILE A 138 -8.85 -3.58 31.72
CA ILE A 138 -10.29 -3.29 31.65
C ILE A 138 -10.87 -2.76 32.97
N ASN A 139 -10.13 -2.88 34.09
CA ASN A 139 -10.49 -2.24 35.35
C ASN A 139 -10.06 -0.77 35.38
N ASN A 140 -9.01 -0.40 34.62
CA ASN A 140 -8.54 0.97 34.51
C ASN A 140 -7.85 1.24 33.16
N PHE A 141 -8.60 1.83 32.23
CA PHE A 141 -8.14 2.08 30.86
C PHE A 141 -6.99 3.11 30.78
N SER A 142 -6.77 3.90 31.82
CA SER A 142 -5.73 4.94 31.84
C SER A 142 -4.32 4.40 32.10
N LEU A 143 -4.17 3.20 32.64
CA LEU A 143 -2.87 2.62 33.02
C LEU A 143 -2.01 2.27 31.81
N ASP A 144 -0.69 2.47 31.94
CA ASP A 144 0.33 2.13 30.93
C ASP A 144 1.10 0.86 31.29
N THR A 145 0.44 -0.05 32.00
CA THR A 145 1.02 -1.30 32.49
C THR A 145 1.49 -2.23 31.37
N TYR A 146 0.87 -2.13 30.18
CA TYR A 146 1.14 -3.05 29.07
C TYR A 146 1.98 -2.40 27.97
N PRO A 147 3.08 -3.04 27.53
CA PRO A 147 3.95 -2.49 26.50
C PRO A 147 3.23 -2.26 25.17
N GLN A 148 2.18 -3.03 24.86
CA GLN A 148 1.35 -2.86 23.67
C GLN A 148 0.68 -1.48 23.63
N LYS A 149 0.26 -0.92 24.78
CA LYS A 149 -0.34 0.42 24.83
C LYS A 149 0.70 1.52 24.61
N VAL A 150 1.89 1.37 25.19
CA VAL A 150 3.00 2.29 24.97
C VAL A 150 3.42 2.27 23.50
N ALA A 151 3.56 1.08 22.91
CA ALA A 151 3.82 0.92 21.48
C ALA A 151 2.70 1.54 20.62
N ALA A 152 1.43 1.29 20.94
CA ALA A 152 0.30 1.86 20.21
C ALA A 152 0.28 3.40 20.29
N ARG A 153 0.62 4.00 21.43
CA ARG A 153 0.77 5.45 21.57
C ARG A 153 1.88 5.99 20.68
N ASN A 154 3.03 5.32 20.66
CA ASN A 154 4.14 5.72 19.79
C ASN A 154 3.78 5.57 18.30
N MET A 155 3.01 4.55 17.93
CA MET A 155 2.49 4.40 16.57
C MET A 155 1.48 5.50 16.19
N MET A 156 0.76 6.09 17.16
CA MET A 156 -0.05 7.28 16.88
C MET A 156 0.82 8.51 16.56
N TYR A 157 1.94 8.71 17.27
CA TYR A 157 2.91 9.75 16.90
C TYR A 157 3.50 9.50 15.51
N LEU A 158 3.85 8.24 15.19
CA LEU A 158 4.29 7.86 13.85
C LEU A 158 3.24 8.26 12.80
N VAL A 159 1.97 7.93 13.02
CA VAL A 159 0.88 8.30 12.08
C VAL A 159 0.79 9.82 11.91
N THR A 160 0.89 10.60 12.99
CA THR A 160 0.92 12.06 12.91
C THR A 160 2.08 12.55 12.06
N ASP A 161 3.28 12.03 12.27
CA ASP A 161 4.49 12.44 11.55
C ASP A 161 4.47 11.99 10.08
N LEU A 162 3.98 10.79 9.79
CA LEU A 162 3.80 10.31 8.44
C LEU A 162 2.82 11.19 7.66
N ASN A 163 1.68 11.50 8.27
CA ASN A 163 0.69 12.36 7.65
C ASN A 163 1.26 13.75 7.41
N LYS A 164 1.89 14.36 8.42
CA LYS A 164 2.50 15.69 8.33
C LYS A 164 3.57 15.79 7.25
N ASN A 165 4.50 14.84 7.23
CA ASN A 165 5.72 14.95 6.42
C ASN A 165 5.55 14.39 5.00
N PHE A 166 4.64 13.43 4.78
CA PHE A 166 4.56 12.70 3.51
C PHE A 166 3.19 12.73 2.84
N ILE A 167 2.12 13.05 3.57
CA ILE A 167 0.76 13.05 3.02
C ILE A 167 0.25 14.47 2.79
N LEU A 168 0.39 15.35 3.78
CA LEU A 168 0.01 16.75 3.63
C LEU A 168 0.77 17.39 2.46
N GLY A 169 0.03 18.08 1.59
CA GLY A 169 0.59 18.71 0.39
C GLY A 169 0.60 17.83 -0.86
N LEU A 170 0.34 16.52 -0.76
CA LEU A 170 0.08 15.69 -1.93
C LEU A 170 -1.26 16.09 -2.61
N PRO A 171 -1.35 16.21 -3.93
CA PRO A 171 -2.63 16.31 -4.61
C PRO A 171 -3.64 15.27 -4.13
N ASN A 172 -4.81 15.74 -3.72
CA ASN A 172 -5.91 14.95 -3.13
C ASN A 172 -5.56 14.23 -1.82
N TRP A 173 -4.65 14.78 -1.01
CA TRP A 173 -4.35 14.25 0.32
C TRP A 173 -5.56 14.23 1.26
N ARG A 174 -6.55 15.11 1.05
CA ARG A 174 -7.71 15.25 1.93
C ARG A 174 -8.52 13.95 1.98
N GLY A 175 -8.50 13.31 3.15
CA GLY A 175 -9.15 12.02 3.39
C GLY A 175 -8.26 10.81 3.10
N ASN A 176 -7.14 10.97 2.40
CA ASN A 176 -6.17 9.91 2.11
C ASN A 176 -5.05 9.82 3.17
N TYR A 177 -5.40 10.00 4.45
CA TYR A 177 -4.46 9.90 5.55
C TYR A 177 -4.01 8.46 5.78
N VAL A 178 -2.74 8.29 6.15
CA VAL A 178 -2.25 7.07 6.78
C VAL A 178 -2.98 6.89 8.11
N GLN A 179 -3.42 5.67 8.37
CA GLN A 179 -4.02 5.24 9.63
C GLN A 179 -3.54 3.85 10.01
N CYS A 180 -3.94 3.36 11.19
CA CYS A 180 -3.56 2.04 11.70
C CYS A 180 -3.84 0.93 10.67
N ALA A 181 -5.02 0.97 10.07
CA ALA A 181 -5.47 -0.04 9.10
C ALA A 181 -4.66 -0.01 7.79
N THR A 182 -4.02 1.12 7.46
CA THR A 182 -3.17 1.26 6.27
C THR A 182 -2.08 0.20 6.27
N CYS A 183 -1.45 -0.07 7.41
CA CYS A 183 -0.40 -1.08 7.49
C CYS A 183 -0.90 -2.40 8.11
N HIS A 184 -1.71 -2.32 9.17
CA HIS A 184 -2.08 -3.51 9.93
C HIS A 184 -3.15 -4.35 9.26
N ASN A 185 -4.09 -3.74 8.52
CA ASN A 185 -5.15 -4.44 7.79
C ASN A 185 -5.80 -5.61 8.60
N SER A 186 -6.21 -5.29 9.82
CA SER A 186 -6.88 -6.19 10.77
C SER A 186 -6.00 -7.30 11.32
N LYS A 187 -4.69 -7.06 11.34
CA LYS A 187 -3.67 -7.97 11.88
C LYS A 187 -2.57 -7.18 12.58
N SER A 188 -2.27 -7.55 13.82
CA SER A 188 -1.32 -6.83 14.66
C SER A 188 0.14 -6.87 14.15
N ASN A 189 0.48 -7.81 13.27
CA ASN A 189 1.84 -7.97 12.72
C ASN A 189 1.89 -8.22 11.19
N ASN A 190 1.02 -7.57 10.40
CA ASN A 190 0.92 -7.78 8.95
C ASN A 190 1.76 -6.80 8.10
N LEU A 191 2.99 -6.51 8.54
CA LEU A 191 3.85 -5.55 7.83
C LEU A 191 4.63 -6.20 6.68
N GLU A 192 3.96 -7.00 5.83
CA GLU A 192 4.61 -7.53 4.63
C GLU A 192 4.95 -6.37 3.67
N ALA A 193 6.23 -6.12 3.48
CA ALA A 193 6.76 -5.01 2.71
C ALA A 193 6.80 -5.28 1.20
N PHE A 194 6.74 -6.55 0.79
CA PHE A 194 6.94 -6.99 -0.59
C PHE A 194 5.75 -7.76 -1.14
N ALA A 195 5.51 -7.58 -2.44
CA ALA A 195 4.47 -8.34 -3.12
C ALA A 195 4.83 -9.84 -3.17
N PRO A 196 3.85 -10.76 -3.10
CA PRO A 196 4.11 -12.20 -3.25
C PRO A 196 4.92 -12.54 -4.52
N GLU A 197 4.67 -11.80 -5.61
CA GLU A 197 5.36 -11.91 -6.90
C GLU A 197 6.86 -11.60 -6.78
N PHE A 198 7.26 -10.76 -5.82
CA PHE A 198 8.65 -10.41 -5.59
C PHE A 198 9.49 -11.62 -5.21
N ALA A 199 8.98 -12.46 -4.30
CA ALA A 199 9.72 -13.62 -3.83
C ALA A 199 9.90 -14.70 -4.90
N SER A 200 8.95 -14.81 -5.84
CA SER A 200 8.98 -15.82 -6.92
C SER A 200 9.71 -15.37 -8.18
N SER A 201 9.79 -14.06 -8.43
CA SER A 201 10.29 -13.53 -9.71
C SER A 201 11.77 -13.14 -9.69
N ILE A 202 12.40 -13.07 -8.51
CA ILE A 202 13.79 -12.62 -8.40
C ILE A 202 14.76 -13.80 -8.51
N PRO A 203 15.63 -13.83 -9.54
CA PRO A 203 16.62 -14.88 -9.67
C PRO A 203 17.71 -14.75 -8.58
N PRO A 204 18.25 -15.86 -8.06
CA PRO A 204 19.24 -15.87 -6.99
C PRO A 204 20.66 -15.56 -7.48
N ILE A 205 20.81 -14.54 -8.33
CA ILE A 205 22.09 -14.10 -8.89
C ILE A 205 22.82 -13.14 -7.95
N ASP A 206 24.14 -13.15 -8.02
CA ASP A 206 25.01 -12.19 -7.35
C ASP A 206 25.17 -10.95 -8.20
N VAL A 207 25.08 -9.77 -7.57
CA VAL A 207 25.20 -8.46 -8.21
C VAL A 207 26.11 -7.55 -7.39
N THR A 208 26.77 -6.64 -8.09
CA THR A 208 27.51 -5.53 -7.48
C THR A 208 26.56 -4.35 -7.31
N VAL A 209 26.55 -3.75 -6.12
CA VAL A 209 25.76 -2.54 -5.84
C VAL A 209 26.69 -1.33 -5.82
N ASP A 210 26.39 -0.34 -6.64
CA ASP A 210 27.11 0.94 -6.70
C ASP A 210 26.15 2.04 -6.24
N PRO A 211 26.02 2.26 -4.92
CA PRO A 211 25.13 3.30 -4.40
C PRO A 211 25.65 4.68 -4.82
N LEU A 212 24.79 5.69 -4.74
CA LEU A 212 25.18 7.07 -5.00
C LEU A 212 25.56 7.76 -3.68
N ASP A 213 26.57 8.63 -3.72
CA ASP A 213 27.01 9.48 -2.60
C ASP A 213 26.08 10.69 -2.38
N ALA A 214 26.44 11.57 -1.44
CA ALA A 214 25.65 12.76 -1.10
C ALA A 214 25.53 13.78 -2.25
N GLU A 215 26.36 13.66 -3.28
CA GLU A 215 26.33 14.47 -4.49
C GLU A 215 25.65 13.75 -5.66
N GLY A 216 25.09 12.55 -5.42
CA GLY A 216 24.43 11.73 -6.44
C GLY A 216 25.40 11.02 -7.38
N LYS A 217 26.68 10.89 -7.03
CA LYS A 217 27.70 10.21 -7.84
C LYS A 217 27.92 8.77 -7.37
N PRO A 218 28.19 7.82 -8.29
CA PRO A 218 28.37 6.42 -7.89
C PRO A 218 29.62 6.18 -7.05
N ILE A 219 29.44 5.43 -5.98
CA ILE A 219 30.51 4.89 -5.14
C ILE A 219 30.91 3.53 -5.70
N THR A 220 31.97 3.49 -6.51
CA THR A 220 32.50 2.23 -7.09
C THR A 220 33.58 1.59 -6.23
N ASP A 221 34.25 2.38 -5.39
CA ASP A 221 35.26 1.89 -4.43
C ASP A 221 34.58 1.12 -3.31
N ALA A 222 34.83 -0.19 -3.24
CA ALA A 222 34.25 -1.07 -2.23
C ALA A 222 34.52 -0.62 -0.80
N THR A 223 35.69 -0.01 -0.53
CA THR A 223 36.06 0.43 0.83
C THR A 223 35.20 1.59 1.35
N LYS A 224 34.50 2.28 0.46
CA LYS A 224 33.60 3.40 0.76
C LYS A 224 32.13 3.00 0.78
N LYS A 225 31.80 1.75 0.44
CA LYS A 225 30.44 1.24 0.47
C LYS A 225 30.03 0.84 1.89
N PRO A 226 28.73 0.92 2.25
CA PRO A 226 28.23 0.32 3.48
C PRO A 226 28.55 -1.17 3.55
N ALA A 227 28.86 -1.67 4.74
CA ALA A 227 29.26 -3.07 4.96
C ALA A 227 28.28 -4.10 4.37
N ALA A 228 26.97 -3.80 4.39
CA ALA A 228 25.92 -4.66 3.86
C ALA A 228 25.99 -4.88 2.34
N ILE A 229 26.66 -3.98 1.59
CA ILE A 229 26.76 -4.00 0.13
C ILE A 229 28.20 -3.78 -0.37
N GLN A 230 29.17 -3.99 0.51
CA GLN A 230 30.60 -3.81 0.20
C GLN A 230 31.10 -4.85 -0.82
N ASN A 231 30.61 -6.08 -0.71
CA ASN A 231 30.87 -7.18 -1.63
C ASN A 231 29.64 -7.46 -2.51
N GLN A 232 29.77 -8.38 -3.47
CA GLN A 232 28.61 -8.88 -4.19
C GLN A 232 27.57 -9.45 -3.22
N VAL A 233 26.31 -9.11 -3.49
CA VAL A 233 25.15 -9.55 -2.71
C VAL A 233 24.14 -10.19 -3.65
N LYS A 234 23.18 -10.93 -3.10
CA LYS A 234 22.07 -11.43 -3.92
C LYS A 234 21.25 -10.25 -4.43
N LEU A 235 20.78 -10.35 -5.68
CA LEU A 235 19.92 -9.35 -6.33
C LEU A 235 18.77 -8.90 -5.42
N LYS A 236 18.16 -9.86 -4.72
CA LYS A 236 17.12 -9.61 -3.73
C LYS A 236 17.59 -8.61 -2.66
N ASP A 237 18.74 -8.84 -2.04
CA ASP A 237 19.26 -8.00 -0.96
C ASP A 237 19.69 -6.61 -1.48
N ALA A 238 20.18 -6.53 -2.71
CA ALA A 238 20.41 -5.25 -3.40
C ALA A 238 19.12 -4.44 -3.58
N ILE A 239 18.02 -5.08 -3.98
CA ILE A 239 16.72 -4.39 -4.13
C ILE A 239 16.19 -3.91 -2.78
N LEU A 240 16.30 -4.74 -1.74
CA LEU A 240 15.93 -4.35 -0.37
C LEU A 240 16.70 -3.09 0.07
N TYR A 241 18.02 -3.06 -0.19
CA TYR A 241 18.84 -1.90 0.12
C TYR A 241 18.28 -0.62 -0.49
N TYR A 242 17.99 -0.59 -1.79
CA TYR A 242 17.50 0.62 -2.45
C TYR A 242 16.08 1.05 -2.03
N ILE A 243 15.21 0.11 -1.65
CA ILE A 243 13.85 0.42 -1.20
C ILE A 243 13.86 1.14 0.14
N TYR A 244 14.75 0.73 1.06
CA TYR A 244 14.84 1.31 2.41
C TYR A 244 15.91 2.41 2.55
N ASN A 245 16.77 2.59 1.54
CA ASN A 245 17.81 3.65 1.51
C ASN A 245 17.63 4.56 0.29
N TYR A 246 16.37 4.91 -0.01
CA TYR A 246 16.06 5.82 -1.10
C TYR A 246 16.40 7.26 -0.74
N GLN A 247 17.06 7.95 -1.67
CA GLN A 247 17.48 9.34 -1.52
C GLN A 247 17.16 10.12 -2.78
N VAL A 248 17.02 11.44 -2.65
CA VAL A 248 16.86 12.40 -3.75
C VAL A 248 17.86 13.52 -3.53
N TRP A 249 18.80 13.69 -4.45
CA TRP A 249 19.89 14.67 -4.31
C TRP A 249 19.57 16.02 -4.96
N LYS A 250 18.76 15.98 -6.02
CA LYS A 250 18.26 17.17 -6.72
C LYS A 250 16.74 17.16 -6.61
N PRO A 251 16.12 17.93 -5.69
CA PRO A 251 14.67 18.02 -5.59
C PRO A 251 14.05 18.38 -6.93
N TYR A 252 12.82 17.95 -7.18
CA TYR A 252 12.15 18.22 -8.45
C TYR A 252 11.99 19.73 -8.72
N ASP A 253 12.40 20.15 -9.92
CA ASP A 253 12.26 21.48 -10.50
C ASP A 253 11.82 21.34 -11.96
N ALA A 254 10.70 21.96 -12.32
CA ALA A 254 10.15 21.87 -13.68
C ALA A 254 11.04 22.56 -14.74
N ALA A 255 11.92 23.47 -14.34
CA ALA A 255 12.88 24.13 -15.23
C ALA A 255 14.12 23.26 -15.49
N ASP A 256 14.32 22.20 -14.72
CA ASP A 256 15.53 21.37 -14.76
C ASP A 256 15.17 19.90 -15.06
N PRO A 257 15.46 19.40 -16.26
CA PRO A 257 15.12 18.03 -16.64
C PRO A 257 15.89 16.97 -15.85
N GLU A 258 16.97 17.34 -15.14
CA GLU A 258 17.75 16.44 -14.29
C GLU A 258 17.25 16.36 -12.84
N SER A 259 16.34 17.26 -12.47
CA SER A 259 15.78 17.35 -11.14
C SER A 259 14.81 16.19 -10.83
N GLY A 260 14.52 15.99 -9.54
CA GLY A 260 13.57 14.99 -9.06
C GLY A 260 14.10 13.57 -9.18
N ARG A 261 15.41 13.36 -9.31
CA ARG A 261 15.98 12.03 -9.47
C ARG A 261 16.50 11.49 -8.15
N GLY A 262 16.15 10.25 -7.87
CA GLY A 262 16.59 9.57 -6.66
C GLY A 262 17.50 8.38 -6.92
N SER A 263 17.76 7.60 -5.87
CA SER A 263 18.76 6.52 -5.87
C SER A 263 18.56 5.42 -6.89
N LEU A 264 17.34 5.30 -7.41
CA LEU A 264 16.97 4.37 -8.48
C LEU A 264 17.07 5.00 -9.89
N ALA A 265 17.57 6.23 -10.03
CA ALA A 265 17.83 6.88 -11.32
C ALA A 265 19.18 6.46 -11.94
N LEU A 266 19.72 5.30 -11.57
CA LEU A 266 21.00 4.74 -12.03
C LEU A 266 21.09 4.58 -13.56
N THR A 267 19.95 4.68 -14.25
CA THR A 267 19.80 4.48 -15.69
C THR A 267 19.75 5.76 -16.51
N TYR A 268 19.94 6.95 -15.91
CA TYR A 268 19.87 8.19 -16.68
C TYR A 268 20.84 8.21 -17.87
N ASP A 269 22.08 7.81 -17.64
CA ASP A 269 23.10 7.68 -18.67
C ASP A 269 23.12 6.27 -19.30
N GLY A 270 21.96 5.61 -19.37
CA GLY A 270 21.79 4.27 -19.95
C GLY A 270 22.03 3.10 -18.99
N GLY A 271 22.33 3.37 -17.72
CA GLY A 271 22.60 2.33 -16.73
C GLY A 271 24.08 1.98 -16.74
N ARG A 272 24.79 2.37 -15.69
CA ARG A 272 26.26 2.29 -15.65
C ARG A 272 26.79 0.86 -15.85
N THR A 273 26.07 -0.13 -15.33
CA THR A 273 26.36 -1.56 -15.47
C THR A 273 25.07 -2.35 -15.61
N GLN A 274 25.17 -3.58 -16.15
CA GLN A 274 24.04 -4.51 -16.22
C GLN A 274 23.46 -4.80 -14.83
N ASP A 275 24.30 -4.87 -13.80
CA ASP A 275 23.86 -5.08 -12.42
C ASP A 275 22.96 -3.93 -11.93
N GLN A 276 23.38 -2.66 -12.13
CA GLN A 276 22.57 -1.51 -11.72
C GLN A 276 21.23 -1.44 -12.47
N VAL A 277 21.22 -1.76 -13.76
CA VAL A 277 19.98 -1.85 -14.56
C VAL A 277 19.07 -2.95 -14.00
N THR A 278 19.63 -4.12 -13.67
CA THR A 278 18.89 -5.27 -13.16
C THR A 278 18.29 -4.98 -11.79
N VAL A 279 19.05 -4.36 -10.89
CA VAL A 279 18.56 -3.95 -9.56
C VAL A 279 17.42 -2.94 -9.70
N ASN A 280 17.60 -1.91 -10.54
CA ASN A 280 16.58 -0.90 -10.76
C ASN A 280 15.28 -1.49 -11.32
N GLN A 281 15.37 -2.31 -12.37
CA GLN A 281 14.19 -2.92 -12.99
C GLN A 281 13.39 -3.76 -11.99
N ASN A 282 14.07 -4.55 -11.15
CA ASN A 282 13.38 -5.39 -10.17
C ASN A 282 12.83 -4.59 -8.99
N ALA A 283 13.49 -3.50 -8.58
CA ALA A 283 12.91 -2.55 -7.65
C ALA A 283 11.60 -1.97 -8.23
N MET A 284 11.62 -1.49 -9.48
CA MET A 284 10.43 -0.96 -10.17
C MET A 284 9.31 -1.98 -10.35
N ASN A 285 9.64 -3.26 -10.60
CA ASN A 285 8.64 -4.33 -10.63
C ASN A 285 7.95 -4.48 -9.26
N ASN A 286 8.70 -4.45 -8.17
CA ASN A 286 8.12 -4.46 -6.82
C ASN A 286 7.17 -3.29 -6.58
N PHE A 287 7.49 -2.08 -7.09
CA PHE A 287 6.58 -0.93 -7.04
C PHE A 287 5.29 -1.20 -7.80
N GLY A 288 5.40 -1.68 -9.04
CA GLY A 288 4.25 -2.03 -9.87
C GLY A 288 3.32 -3.02 -9.17
N TRP A 289 3.87 -4.12 -8.64
CA TRP A 289 3.10 -5.13 -7.91
C TRP A 289 2.53 -4.61 -6.59
N SER A 290 3.28 -3.79 -5.86
CA SER A 290 2.82 -3.16 -4.62
C SER A 290 1.62 -2.28 -4.84
N LEU A 291 1.62 -1.50 -5.93
CA LEU A 291 0.54 -0.59 -6.27
C LEU A 291 -0.57 -1.28 -7.08
N GLY A 292 -0.31 -2.46 -7.67
CA GLY A 292 -1.24 -3.14 -8.57
C GLY A 292 -1.31 -2.50 -9.95
N VAL A 293 -0.26 -1.82 -10.40
CA VAL A 293 -0.23 -1.04 -11.65
C VAL A 293 0.91 -1.47 -12.57
N GLY A 294 0.78 -1.17 -13.86
CA GLY A 294 1.86 -1.36 -14.84
C GLY A 294 2.79 -0.15 -14.93
N CYS A 295 3.90 -0.30 -15.67
CA CYS A 295 4.93 0.74 -15.82
C CYS A 295 4.38 2.07 -16.35
N ASN A 296 3.40 2.01 -17.27
CA ASN A 296 2.78 3.17 -17.90
C ASN A 296 1.92 4.02 -16.96
N TYR A 297 1.74 3.58 -15.70
CA TYR A 297 1.11 4.37 -14.66
C TYR A 297 1.95 5.57 -14.22
N CYS A 298 3.28 5.44 -14.26
CA CYS A 298 4.24 6.49 -13.88
C CYS A 298 5.21 6.89 -15.00
N HIS A 299 5.40 6.04 -16.02
CA HIS A 299 6.42 6.23 -17.04
C HIS A 299 5.85 6.24 -18.46
N ASN A 300 6.54 6.92 -19.37
CA ASN A 300 6.43 6.68 -20.79
C ASN A 300 7.45 5.59 -21.15
N SER A 301 7.01 4.43 -21.65
CA SER A 301 7.92 3.33 -21.97
C SER A 301 8.93 3.66 -23.09
N ARG A 302 8.68 4.71 -23.88
CA ARG A 302 9.65 5.24 -24.86
C ARG A 302 10.79 6.01 -24.19
N ASN A 303 10.58 6.53 -22.99
CA ASN A 303 11.59 7.24 -22.22
C ASN A 303 11.30 7.15 -20.70
N PHE A 304 11.81 6.10 -20.05
CA PHE A 304 11.63 5.89 -18.61
C PHE A 304 12.26 7.00 -17.75
N THR A 305 13.32 7.65 -18.24
CA THR A 305 14.11 8.62 -17.48
C THR A 305 13.45 10.00 -17.40
N ALA A 306 12.64 10.36 -18.39
CA ALA A 306 12.05 11.68 -18.45
C ALA A 306 11.08 11.95 -17.29
N TYR A 307 11.18 13.14 -16.73
CA TYR A 307 10.14 13.76 -15.92
C TYR A 307 9.25 14.58 -16.85
N GLU A 308 8.56 13.88 -17.75
CA GLU A 308 7.59 14.53 -18.64
C GLU A 308 6.45 15.08 -17.76
N THR A 309 6.23 16.39 -17.78
CA THR A 309 5.11 17.03 -17.05
C THR A 309 3.79 16.91 -17.80
N ASN A 310 3.86 16.70 -19.12
CA ASN A 310 2.72 16.59 -20.01
C ASN A 310 2.76 15.23 -20.72
N PRO A 311 1.65 14.50 -20.77
CA PRO A 311 1.58 13.20 -21.43
C PRO A 311 1.97 13.33 -22.89
N ALA A 312 2.92 12.51 -23.34
CA ALA A 312 3.07 12.26 -24.77
C ALA A 312 1.72 11.75 -25.31
N GLY A 313 1.38 12.03 -26.57
CA GLY A 313 0.06 11.68 -27.13
C GLY A 313 -0.30 10.18 -27.10
N ASN A 314 0.66 9.31 -26.78
CA ASN A 314 0.48 7.87 -26.59
C ASN A 314 0.35 7.42 -25.12
N VAL A 315 0.36 8.34 -24.15
CA VAL A 315 0.15 8.05 -22.72
C VAL A 315 -1.31 8.31 -22.38
N THR A 316 -2.04 7.26 -22.02
CA THR A 316 -3.48 7.34 -21.72
C THR A 316 -3.79 7.91 -20.33
N ASN A 317 -2.82 7.88 -19.41
CA ASN A 317 -2.98 8.39 -18.05
C ASN A 317 -2.46 9.83 -17.94
N ALA A 318 -3.39 10.79 -17.88
CA ALA A 318 -3.07 12.22 -17.74
C ALA A 318 -2.31 12.56 -16.43
N LEU A 319 -2.29 11.66 -15.43
CA LEU A 319 -1.68 11.87 -14.13
C LEU A 319 -0.31 11.17 -13.96
N TYR A 320 0.26 10.53 -14.98
CA TYR A 320 1.49 9.74 -14.82
C TYR A 320 2.67 10.54 -14.21
N ALA A 321 2.84 11.81 -14.60
CA ALA A 321 3.85 12.70 -14.03
C ALA A 321 3.65 12.92 -12.52
N TYR A 322 2.38 13.08 -12.12
CA TYR A 322 2.00 13.23 -10.73
C TYR A 322 2.22 11.93 -9.95
N ASN A 323 1.79 10.79 -10.52
CA ASN A 323 1.97 9.47 -9.92
C ASN A 323 3.45 9.17 -9.66
N LYS A 324 4.34 9.55 -10.59
CA LYS A 324 5.79 9.43 -10.43
C LYS A 324 6.31 10.23 -9.22
N ARG A 325 5.91 11.50 -9.07
CA ARG A 325 6.28 12.32 -7.89
C ARG A 325 5.73 11.76 -6.59
N LYS A 326 4.46 11.33 -6.59
CA LYS A 326 3.84 10.70 -5.43
C LYS A 326 4.60 9.43 -5.03
N ALA A 327 4.93 8.56 -5.98
CA ALA A 327 5.69 7.34 -5.73
C ALA A 327 7.08 7.63 -5.14
N GLN A 328 7.78 8.64 -5.65
CA GLN A 328 9.04 9.12 -5.09
C GLN A 328 8.90 9.60 -3.64
N GLN A 329 7.82 10.34 -3.32
CA GLN A 329 7.56 10.76 -1.94
C GLN A 329 7.27 9.58 -1.02
N MET A 330 6.59 8.53 -1.51
CA MET A 330 6.36 7.29 -0.73
C MET A 330 7.63 6.47 -0.52
N LEU A 331 8.58 6.53 -1.46
CA LEU A 331 9.91 5.94 -1.34
C LEU A 331 10.74 6.62 -0.24
N LEU A 332 10.71 7.96 -0.21
CA LEU A 332 11.31 8.75 0.88
C LEU A 332 10.65 8.43 2.22
N MET A 333 9.33 8.26 2.25
CA MET A 333 8.60 7.83 3.44
C MET A 333 9.09 6.48 3.95
N THR A 334 9.25 5.49 3.06
CA THR A 334 9.73 4.14 3.45
C THR A 334 11.13 4.19 4.05
N SER A 335 12.02 5.01 3.49
CA SER A 335 13.38 5.19 4.02
C SER A 335 13.38 5.93 5.36
N TRP A 336 12.51 6.94 5.51
CA TRP A 336 12.34 7.66 6.77
C TRP A 336 11.77 6.77 7.87
N ILE A 337 10.77 5.93 7.55
CA ILE A 337 10.23 4.91 8.46
C ILE A 337 11.38 4.03 8.93
N GLN A 338 12.16 3.45 8.02
CA GLN A 338 13.27 2.55 8.37
C GLN A 338 14.28 3.23 9.30
N ALA A 339 14.62 4.50 9.06
CA ALA A 339 15.56 5.25 9.89
C ALA A 339 15.02 5.57 11.30
N ASN A 340 13.71 5.79 11.44
CA ASN A 340 13.10 6.21 12.70
C ASN A 340 12.33 5.09 13.41
N TRP A 341 12.26 3.89 12.81
CA TRP A 341 11.44 2.77 13.30
C TRP A 341 11.66 2.43 14.78
N PRO A 342 12.92 2.34 15.28
CA PRO A 342 13.15 2.03 16.69
C PRO A 342 12.66 3.12 17.65
N ALA A 343 12.60 4.37 17.21
CA ALA A 343 12.18 5.50 18.05
C ALA A 343 10.66 5.48 18.34
N TYR A 344 9.85 4.84 17.48
CA TYR A 344 8.41 4.73 17.65
C TYR A 344 7.97 3.47 18.41
N GLY A 345 8.86 2.88 19.21
CA GLY A 345 8.50 1.75 20.09
C GLY A 345 8.11 0.48 19.34
N ALA A 346 8.62 0.29 18.12
CA ALA A 346 8.50 -0.97 17.41
C ALA A 346 9.11 -2.10 18.26
N ILE A 347 8.45 -3.26 18.27
CA ILE A 347 8.88 -4.39 19.08
C ILE A 347 9.97 -5.15 18.31
N ALA A 348 11.18 -5.17 18.87
CA ALA A 348 12.32 -5.90 18.33
C ALA A 348 12.13 -7.42 18.43
N LYS A 349 12.85 -8.13 17.55
CA LYS A 349 13.02 -9.58 17.56
C LYS A 349 14.51 -9.90 17.68
N THR A 350 14.82 -10.96 18.42
CA THR A 350 16.18 -11.47 18.57
C THR A 350 16.72 -12.13 17.30
N ALA A 351 15.83 -12.63 16.45
CA ALA A 351 16.15 -13.20 15.14
C ALA A 351 14.97 -13.01 14.17
N ILE A 352 15.25 -13.10 12.87
CA ILE A 352 14.21 -13.13 11.84
C ILE A 352 13.39 -14.43 12.00
N PRO A 353 12.06 -14.38 12.13
CA PRO A 353 11.23 -15.57 12.24
C PRO A 353 11.40 -16.51 11.04
N THR A 354 11.43 -17.82 11.31
CA THR A 354 11.57 -18.85 10.26
C THR A 354 10.25 -19.12 9.52
N ALA A 355 9.12 -18.85 10.16
CA ALA A 355 7.78 -18.91 9.60
C ALA A 355 7.20 -17.50 9.43
N LEU A 356 6.14 -17.37 8.62
CA LEU A 356 5.40 -16.11 8.52
C LEU A 356 4.82 -15.74 9.88
N GLU A 357 5.01 -14.50 10.31
CA GLU A 357 4.41 -13.97 11.54
C GLU A 357 3.42 -12.88 11.15
N GLY A 358 2.13 -13.06 11.45
CA GLY A 358 1.09 -12.09 11.08
C GLY A 358 0.93 -11.86 9.57
N GLY A 359 1.53 -12.70 8.72
CA GLY A 359 1.55 -12.53 7.26
C GLY A 359 2.84 -11.89 6.72
N ALA A 360 3.72 -11.38 7.59
CA ALA A 360 5.01 -10.85 7.18
C ALA A 360 6.04 -11.97 6.95
N SER A 361 6.71 -11.92 5.81
CA SER A 361 7.83 -12.78 5.46
C SER A 361 9.15 -12.21 5.97
N LYS A 362 10.20 -13.06 5.90
CA LYS A 362 11.58 -12.68 6.21
C LYS A 362 12.10 -11.46 5.45
N LEU A 363 11.47 -11.09 4.33
CA LEU A 363 11.90 -9.96 3.49
C LEU A 363 11.58 -8.61 4.13
N SER A 364 10.55 -8.57 4.98
CA SER A 364 10.12 -7.34 5.67
C SER A 364 11.00 -7.02 6.88
N TYR A 365 11.88 -7.93 7.28
CA TYR A 365 12.72 -7.75 8.46
C TYR A 365 14.03 -7.05 8.10
N GLN A 366 14.32 -5.96 8.83
CA GLN A 366 15.56 -5.19 8.71
C GLN A 366 16.35 -5.26 10.02
N GLN A 367 17.67 -5.28 9.92
CA GLN A 367 18.56 -5.18 11.08
C GLN A 367 18.82 -3.71 11.39
N LEU A 368 18.31 -3.21 12.51
CA LEU A 368 18.47 -1.83 12.95
C LEU A 368 19.05 -1.83 14.38
N GLY A 369 20.17 -1.15 14.60
CA GLY A 369 20.80 -1.07 15.92
C GLY A 369 21.16 -2.43 16.54
N GLY A 370 21.45 -3.45 15.71
CA GLY A 370 21.79 -4.80 16.18
C GLY A 370 20.58 -5.69 16.53
N GLN A 371 19.35 -5.22 16.34
CA GLN A 371 18.12 -5.98 16.53
C GLN A 371 17.37 -6.12 15.19
N TYR A 372 16.45 -7.10 15.11
CA TYR A 372 15.61 -7.27 13.93
C TYR A 372 14.23 -6.65 14.14
N TYR A 373 13.77 -5.88 13.16
CA TYR A 373 12.46 -5.27 13.17
C TYR A 373 11.72 -5.60 11.89
N ASN A 374 10.41 -5.88 12.01
CA ASN A 374 9.52 -5.91 10.87
C ASN A 374 9.22 -4.47 10.43
N VAL A 375 9.72 -4.05 9.26
CA VAL A 375 9.65 -2.67 8.77
C VAL A 375 8.71 -2.60 7.56
N PRO A 376 7.68 -1.74 7.57
CA PRO A 376 6.72 -1.68 6.49
C PRO A 376 7.36 -1.18 5.20
N GLY A 377 6.82 -1.62 4.07
CA GLY A 377 7.18 -1.15 2.73
C GLY A 377 5.95 -0.83 1.89
N CYS A 378 6.12 -0.63 0.58
CA CYS A 378 5.02 -0.25 -0.30
C CYS A 378 3.88 -1.26 -0.30
N TYR A 379 4.18 -2.56 -0.31
CA TYR A 379 3.16 -3.60 -0.30
C TYR A 379 2.38 -3.61 1.02
N THR A 380 2.99 -3.21 2.13
CA THR A 380 2.33 -3.16 3.44
C THR A 380 1.09 -2.29 3.39
N CYS A 381 1.24 -1.11 2.76
CA CYS A 381 0.19 -0.12 2.65
C CYS A 381 -0.80 -0.43 1.51
N HIS A 382 -0.28 -0.86 0.36
CA HIS A 382 -1.08 -0.93 -0.87
C HIS A 382 -1.61 -2.32 -1.15
N GLN A 383 -0.86 -3.39 -0.86
CA GLN A 383 -1.24 -4.78 -1.13
C GLN A 383 -1.76 -5.02 -2.56
N GLY A 384 -1.24 -4.31 -3.56
CA GLY A 384 -1.72 -4.39 -4.94
C GLY A 384 -3.13 -3.86 -5.17
N TYR A 385 -3.66 -3.03 -4.25
CA TYR A 385 -4.98 -2.42 -4.38
C TYR A 385 -4.95 -1.14 -5.20
N ASN A 386 -5.94 -1.01 -6.08
CA ASN A 386 -6.34 0.23 -6.73
C ASN A 386 -7.82 0.49 -6.45
N ASN A 387 -8.20 1.76 -6.38
CA ASN A 387 -9.61 2.12 -6.30
C ASN A 387 -10.32 1.91 -7.65
N ALA A 388 -11.65 2.09 -7.69
CA ALA A 388 -12.47 1.80 -8.87
C ALA A 388 -12.13 2.68 -10.08
N ASP A 389 -11.58 3.88 -9.87
CA ASP A 389 -11.08 4.82 -10.88
C ASP A 389 -9.63 4.54 -11.31
N GLY A 390 -9.00 3.46 -10.82
CA GLY A 390 -7.65 3.04 -11.23
C GLY A 390 -6.52 3.88 -10.62
N VAL A 391 -6.80 4.68 -9.60
CA VAL A 391 -5.82 5.41 -8.80
C VAL A 391 -5.31 4.50 -7.67
N SER A 392 -3.98 4.43 -7.55
CA SER A 392 -3.36 3.69 -6.46
C SER A 392 -3.36 4.52 -5.17
N ILE A 393 -4.25 4.13 -4.26
CA ILE A 393 -4.30 4.56 -2.86
C ILE A 393 -4.20 3.33 -1.96
N PRO A 394 -3.77 3.45 -0.70
CA PRO A 394 -3.80 2.33 0.22
C PRO A 394 -5.21 1.76 0.40
N ARG A 395 -5.32 0.43 0.54
CA ARG A 395 -6.60 -0.29 0.72
C ARG A 395 -7.43 0.20 1.90
N ALA A 396 -6.75 0.73 2.91
CA ALA A 396 -7.39 1.27 4.11
C ALA A 396 -7.18 2.78 4.25
N ALA A 397 -7.14 3.53 3.14
CA ALA A 397 -7.29 4.98 3.21
C ALA A 397 -8.64 5.35 3.86
N MET A 398 -8.66 6.39 4.70
CA MET A 398 -9.86 6.82 5.45
C MET A 398 -11.00 7.26 4.55
N ASN A 399 -10.66 7.97 3.48
CA ASN A 399 -11.55 8.32 2.40
C ASN A 399 -11.05 7.61 1.15
N GLN A 400 -11.92 6.83 0.54
CA GLN A 400 -11.64 6.13 -0.72
C GLN A 400 -12.40 6.78 -1.89
N SER A 401 -12.99 7.96 -1.67
CA SER A 401 -13.65 8.70 -2.73
C SER A 401 -12.62 9.09 -3.81
N SER A 402 -13.06 8.95 -5.05
CA SER A 402 -12.23 9.15 -6.24
C SER A 402 -11.80 10.62 -6.36
N PHE A 403 -10.85 10.87 -7.27
CA PHE A 403 -10.45 12.23 -7.69
C PHE A 403 -11.64 13.15 -8.04
N LEU A 404 -12.80 12.57 -8.38
CA LEU A 404 -13.97 13.22 -8.96
C LEU A 404 -15.10 13.50 -7.97
N ASP A 405 -15.06 12.94 -6.77
CA ASP A 405 -16.10 13.17 -5.76
C ASP A 405 -15.46 13.57 -4.41
N GLN A 406 -15.36 14.88 -4.22
CA GLN A 406 -14.91 15.50 -2.98
C GLN A 406 -16.07 15.78 -2.01
N GLY A 407 -17.31 15.41 -2.37
CA GLY A 407 -18.52 15.76 -1.62
C GLY A 407 -18.52 15.23 -0.19
N ASP A 408 -17.97 14.03 0.01
CA ASP A 408 -17.88 13.37 1.33
C ASP A 408 -16.51 13.50 2.01
N ALA A 409 -15.58 14.27 1.43
CA ALA A 409 -14.21 14.46 1.96
C ALA A 409 -14.13 15.21 3.32
N GLY A 410 -15.27 15.38 4.02
CA GLY A 410 -15.43 16.19 5.21
C GLY A 410 -16.03 15.51 6.44
N LEU A 411 -16.50 14.25 6.37
CA LEU A 411 -17.03 13.53 7.54
C LEU A 411 -15.99 12.56 8.16
N SER A 412 -14.70 12.89 8.08
CA SER A 412 -13.69 12.00 8.66
C SER A 412 -13.77 12.04 10.19
N THR A 413 -14.25 10.93 10.77
CA THR A 413 -14.06 10.51 12.17
C THR A 413 -12.58 10.40 12.56
N PHE A 414 -11.65 10.63 11.63
CA PHE A 414 -10.21 10.63 11.88
C PHE A 414 -9.82 11.79 12.81
N PRO A 415 -9.19 11.52 13.96
CA PRO A 415 -8.81 12.54 14.94
C PRO A 415 -7.94 13.64 14.34
N GLN A 416 -8.23 14.90 14.66
CA GLN A 416 -7.44 16.04 14.17
C GLN A 416 -5.96 15.92 14.57
N ALA A 417 -5.68 15.46 15.79
CA ALA A 417 -4.32 15.25 16.30
C ALA A 417 -3.48 14.25 15.47
N LEU A 418 -4.13 13.39 14.68
CA LEU A 418 -3.45 12.41 13.83
C LEU A 418 -3.31 12.85 12.37
N ARG A 419 -3.94 13.96 11.97
CA ARG A 419 -3.88 14.49 10.59
C ARG A 419 -2.56 15.15 10.26
N GLY A 420 -1.72 15.43 11.26
CA GLY A 420 -0.45 16.13 11.10
C GLY A 420 -0.56 17.64 10.85
N GLN A 421 -1.74 18.22 11.10
CA GLN A 421 -2.04 19.66 10.90
C GLN A 421 -1.47 20.55 12.00
#